data_AF-A0A9E2UM58-F1
#
_entry.id   AF-A0A9E2UM58-F1
#
_cell.length_a   1.000
_cell.length_b   1.000
_cell.length_c   1.000
_cell.angle_alpha   90.00
_cell.angle_beta   90.00
_cell.angle_gamma   90.00
#
_symmetry.space_group_name_H-M   'P 1'
#
loop_
_entity.id
_entity.type
_entity.pdbx_description
1 polymer ?
#
loop_
_entity_poly.entity_id
_entity_poly.type
_entity_poly.pdbx_seq_one_letter_code
_entity_poly.pdbx_strand_id
1 'polypeptide(L)'
;MNDKGKVYDQVLLGVGPKWSKAYLEYYSKIEDSRYSYLKFHEGLKDWSKYGNGEFITDFIKPQRINYSVGYRFYSPDHCIKSIISIDRTSSYGFSQLEMEILSIIQTHIANLHTNLFVAPSANSNCTIFSKSEEPLTKRESEIAGLLCKGMTPIQIGKNLFLSRQTVYKHIANIHKKLNVSNRQELLLKLLNRGGNGDKGLSTAFQAKSLASIPVTR
;
A
#
# COMPACT_ATOMS: atom_id res chain seq x y z
N MET A 1 11.90 -7.67 1.37
CA MET A 1 12.33 -7.21 2.70
C MET A 1 11.62 -8.04 3.76
N ASN A 2 12.30 -8.34 4.87
CA ASN A 2 11.68 -9.03 6.01
C ASN A 2 10.84 -8.06 6.87
N ASP A 3 10.16 -8.58 7.88
CA ASP A 3 9.27 -7.79 8.76
C ASP A 3 10.01 -6.74 9.61
N LYS A 4 11.35 -6.78 9.63
CA LYS A 4 12.21 -5.77 10.26
C LYS A 4 12.70 -4.71 9.27
N GLY A 5 12.15 -4.67 8.05
CA GLY A 5 12.53 -3.72 6.99
C GLY A 5 13.93 -3.95 6.40
N LYS A 6 14.56 -5.10 6.67
CA LYS A 6 15.87 -5.46 6.10
C LYS A 6 15.70 -6.14 4.75
N VAL A 7 16.63 -5.89 3.84
CA VAL A 7 16.72 -6.64 2.58
C VAL A 7 17.05 -8.10 2.93
N TYR A 8 16.20 -9.02 2.47
CA TYR A 8 16.34 -10.47 2.70
C TYR A 8 16.69 -11.20 1.41
N ASP A 9 16.25 -10.67 0.27
CA ASP A 9 16.48 -11.23 -1.06
C ASP A 9 16.57 -10.08 -2.08
N GLN A 10 17.21 -10.33 -3.22
CA GLN A 10 17.43 -9.37 -4.28
C GLN A 10 17.57 -10.05 -5.65
N VAL A 11 17.08 -9.36 -6.68
CA VAL A 11 17.30 -9.74 -8.08
C VAL A 11 18.09 -8.61 -8.74
N LEU A 12 19.24 -8.96 -9.32
CA LEU A 12 20.13 -7.99 -9.95
C LEU A 12 20.13 -8.21 -11.47
N LEU A 13 19.82 -7.16 -12.22
CA LEU A 13 19.92 -7.13 -13.68
C LEU A 13 20.88 -6.02 -14.09
N GLY A 14 21.98 -6.37 -14.76
CA GLY A 14 22.99 -5.40 -15.17
C GLY A 14 23.82 -4.78 -14.03
N VAL A 15 23.62 -5.22 -12.78
CA VAL A 15 24.37 -4.75 -11.61
C VAL A 15 25.40 -5.80 -11.18
N GLY A 16 26.67 -5.38 -11.09
CA GLY A 16 27.75 -6.26 -10.63
C GLY A 16 27.55 -6.69 -9.17
N PRO A 17 27.70 -7.99 -8.83
CA PRO A 17 27.45 -8.50 -7.47
C PRO A 17 28.26 -7.80 -6.37
N LYS A 18 29.47 -7.32 -6.69
CA LYS A 18 30.32 -6.56 -5.76
C LYS A 18 29.63 -5.32 -5.20
N TRP A 19 28.80 -4.65 -6.00
CA TRP A 19 28.11 -3.43 -5.60
C TRP A 19 26.98 -3.74 -4.64
N SER A 20 26.17 -4.75 -4.96
CA SER A 20 25.16 -5.22 -4.01
C SER A 20 25.79 -5.64 -2.67
N LYS A 21 26.89 -6.41 -2.71
CA LYS A 21 27.60 -6.84 -1.51
C LYS A 21 28.08 -5.64 -0.69
N ALA A 22 28.75 -4.68 -1.32
CA ALA A 22 29.21 -3.45 -0.66
C ALA A 22 28.05 -2.67 -0.02
N TYR A 23 26.91 -2.56 -0.71
CA TYR A 23 25.73 -1.89 -0.17
C TYR A 23 25.16 -2.62 1.06
N LEU A 24 24.91 -3.92 0.95
CA LEU A 24 24.31 -4.70 2.03
C LEU A 24 25.23 -4.82 3.25
N GLU A 25 26.53 -4.98 3.03
CA GLU A 25 27.48 -5.18 4.12
C GLU A 25 27.85 -3.90 4.87
N TYR A 26 27.87 -2.76 4.17
CA TYR A 26 28.31 -1.48 4.70
C TYR A 26 27.19 -0.44 4.74
N TYR A 27 26.76 0.08 3.58
CA TYR A 27 25.86 1.24 3.50
C TYR A 27 24.48 1.02 4.14
N SER A 28 23.94 -0.19 4.06
CA SER A 28 22.64 -0.53 4.67
C SER A 28 22.68 -0.57 6.21
N LYS A 29 23.87 -0.66 6.81
CA LYS A 29 24.08 -0.82 8.25
C LYS A 29 24.52 0.48 8.95
N ILE A 30 24.82 1.54 8.21
CA ILE A 30 25.24 2.82 8.78
C ILE A 30 24.15 3.36 9.72
N GLU A 31 24.57 3.77 10.92
CA GLU A 31 23.68 4.36 11.94
C GLU A 31 22.95 5.60 11.38
N ASP A 32 21.73 5.83 11.87
CA ASP A 32 20.77 6.79 11.30
C ASP A 32 20.20 6.37 9.92
N SER A 33 20.46 5.17 9.39
CA SER A 33 19.77 4.66 8.20
C SER A 33 19.85 5.62 6.99
N ARG A 34 20.89 6.46 6.92
CA ARG A 34 21.00 7.56 5.95
C ARG A 34 20.87 7.09 4.51
N TYR A 35 21.42 5.92 4.23
CA TYR A 35 21.37 5.27 2.93
C TYR A 35 20.42 4.08 2.89
N SER A 36 19.69 3.82 3.98
CA SER A 36 18.71 2.76 4.04
C SER A 36 17.64 2.99 2.98
N TYR A 37 17.30 1.92 2.29
CA TYR A 37 16.17 1.89 1.37
C TYR A 37 14.84 2.37 2.00
N LEU A 38 14.69 2.27 3.33
CA LEU A 38 13.53 2.82 4.05
C LEU A 38 13.46 4.36 3.95
N LYS A 39 14.60 5.06 3.88
CA LYS A 39 14.67 6.51 3.66
C LYS A 39 14.72 6.91 2.17
N PHE A 40 14.76 5.95 1.25
CA PHE A 40 14.86 6.23 -0.19
C PHE A 40 13.59 6.86 -0.76
N HIS A 41 13.50 8.20 -0.84
CA HIS A 41 12.35 8.86 -1.48
C HIS A 41 12.05 8.30 -2.88
N GLU A 42 10.78 7.98 -3.14
CA GLU A 42 10.31 7.50 -4.44
C GLU A 42 10.50 8.57 -5.51
N GLY A 43 10.73 8.14 -6.74
CA GLY A 43 10.86 9.01 -7.90
C GLY A 43 12.29 9.21 -8.41
N LEU A 44 12.46 10.21 -9.27
CA LEU A 44 13.69 10.47 -10.01
C LEU A 44 14.76 11.12 -9.13
N LYS A 45 15.95 10.53 -9.13
CA LYS A 45 17.18 11.09 -8.58
C LYS A 45 18.15 11.39 -9.69
N ASP A 46 18.63 12.64 -9.69
CA ASP A 46 19.78 13.08 -10.47
C ASP A 46 20.96 13.21 -9.53
N TRP A 47 21.90 12.26 -9.61
CA TRP A 47 23.01 12.18 -8.66
C TRP A 47 24.02 13.33 -8.83
N SER A 48 24.01 14.05 -9.95
CA SER A 48 24.85 15.23 -10.15
C SER A 48 24.49 16.39 -9.21
N LYS A 49 23.24 16.41 -8.71
CA LYS A 49 22.73 17.46 -7.82
C LYS A 49 23.11 17.25 -6.36
N TYR A 50 23.71 16.10 -6.03
CA TYR A 50 24.09 15.77 -4.67
C TYR A 50 25.59 16.02 -4.46
N GLY A 51 25.98 16.41 -3.25
CA GLY A 51 27.38 16.67 -2.92
C GLY A 51 28.27 15.41 -2.96
N ASN A 52 29.57 15.58 -2.70
CA ASN A 52 30.55 14.49 -2.75
C ASN A 52 30.57 13.62 -1.47
N GLY A 53 29.40 13.27 -0.94
CA GLY A 53 29.31 12.34 0.19
C GLY A 53 29.94 10.99 -0.16
N GLU A 54 30.44 10.27 0.85
CA GLU A 54 31.10 8.96 0.72
C GLU A 54 30.32 8.01 -0.20
N PHE A 55 29.02 7.84 0.02
CA PHE A 55 28.17 7.01 -0.84
C PHE A 55 28.19 7.45 -2.32
N ILE A 56 28.23 8.75 -2.60
CA ILE A 56 28.23 9.22 -3.99
C ILE A 56 29.59 8.98 -4.62
N THR A 57 30.66 9.28 -3.88
CA THR A 57 32.05 9.17 -4.36
C THR A 57 32.49 7.72 -4.54
N ASP A 58 32.13 6.84 -3.60
CA ASP A 58 32.69 5.49 -3.50
C ASP A 58 31.72 4.42 -4.00
N PHE A 59 30.41 4.71 -4.04
CA PHE A 59 29.39 3.78 -4.54
C PHE A 59 28.80 4.20 -5.89
N ILE A 60 28.26 5.42 -6.00
CA ILE A 60 27.50 5.84 -7.19
C ILE A 60 28.41 6.14 -8.39
N LYS A 61 29.42 7.03 -8.23
CA LYS A 61 30.30 7.46 -9.34
C LYS A 61 31.10 6.31 -9.97
N PRO A 62 31.68 5.36 -9.21
CA PRO A 62 32.43 4.25 -9.81
C PRO A 62 31.56 3.30 -10.63
N GLN A 63 30.25 3.27 -10.36
CA GLN A 63 29.25 2.55 -11.16
C GLN A 63 28.79 3.34 -12.39
N ARG A 64 29.21 4.60 -12.52
CA ARG A 64 28.76 5.55 -13.55
C ARG A 64 27.24 5.76 -13.55
N ILE A 65 26.60 5.62 -12.39
CA ILE A 65 25.16 5.85 -12.25
C ILE A 65 24.93 7.36 -12.17
N ASN A 66 24.25 7.91 -13.16
CA ASN A 66 23.92 9.34 -13.24
C ASN A 66 22.51 9.62 -12.73
N TYR A 67 21.57 8.73 -13.02
CA TYR A 67 20.19 8.85 -12.59
C TYR A 67 19.68 7.54 -11.98
N SER A 68 18.78 7.65 -11.01
CA SER A 68 18.08 6.49 -10.45
C SER A 68 16.61 6.81 -10.29
N VAL A 69 15.74 5.85 -10.60
CA VAL A 69 14.32 5.91 -10.26
C VAL A 69 14.01 4.74 -9.36
N GLY A 70 13.46 5.00 -8.18
CA GLY A 70 13.07 3.95 -7.25
C GLY A 70 11.60 3.99 -6.91
N TYR A 71 10.99 2.81 -6.84
CA TYR A 71 9.61 2.60 -6.45
C TYR A 71 9.54 1.61 -5.29
N ARG A 72 8.73 1.93 -4.28
CA ARG A 72 8.46 1.03 -3.17
C ARG A 72 7.11 0.36 -3.38
N PHE A 73 7.05 -0.89 -2.94
CA PHE A 73 5.84 -1.68 -2.97
C PHE A 73 5.51 -2.16 -1.56
N TYR A 74 4.25 -1.97 -1.21
CA TYR A 74 3.75 -2.13 0.14
C TYR A 74 2.91 -3.41 0.22
N SER A 75 2.94 -4.05 1.38
CA SER A 75 1.91 -5.03 1.75
C SER A 75 0.59 -4.32 2.06
N PRO A 76 -0.53 -5.07 2.16
CA PRO A 76 -1.80 -4.54 2.66
C PRO A 76 -1.68 -3.87 4.03
N ASP A 77 -0.79 -4.38 4.88
CA ASP A 77 -0.49 -3.83 6.20
C ASP A 77 0.37 -2.55 6.15
N HIS A 78 0.56 -1.96 4.96
CA HIS A 78 1.38 -0.77 4.70
C HIS A 78 2.87 -0.90 5.04
N CYS A 79 3.39 -2.13 5.14
CA CYS A 79 4.82 -2.38 5.31
C CYS A 79 5.52 -2.47 3.95
N ILE A 80 6.70 -1.85 3.80
CA ILE A 80 7.51 -1.98 2.59
C ILE A 80 7.98 -3.44 2.47
N LYS A 81 7.56 -4.14 1.41
CA LYS A 81 7.98 -5.52 1.15
C LYS A 81 9.00 -5.60 0.02
N SER A 82 8.86 -4.77 -1.01
CA SER A 82 9.76 -4.79 -2.17
C SER A 82 10.11 -3.39 -2.62
N ILE A 83 11.27 -3.24 -3.24
CA ILE A 83 11.71 -2.01 -3.87
C ILE A 83 12.31 -2.37 -5.22
N ILE A 84 11.99 -1.58 -6.22
CA ILE A 84 12.62 -1.64 -7.53
C ILE A 84 13.40 -0.34 -7.71
N SER A 85 14.68 -0.47 -8.08
CA SER A 85 15.52 0.65 -8.51
C SER A 85 15.92 0.43 -9.96
N ILE A 86 15.80 1.48 -10.76
CA ILE A 86 16.23 1.52 -12.15
C ILE A 86 17.30 2.59 -12.24
N ASP A 87 18.52 2.16 -12.50
CA ASP A 87 19.69 3.03 -12.56
C ASP A 87 20.11 3.25 -14.01
N ARG A 88 20.50 4.49 -14.33
CA ARG A 88 20.85 4.93 -15.67
C ARG A 88 22.26 5.50 -15.68
N THR A 89 23.08 4.98 -16.60
CA THR A 89 24.47 5.41 -16.81
C THR A 89 24.63 6.42 -17.95
N SER A 90 23.55 6.70 -18.68
CA SER A 90 23.53 7.75 -19.72
C SER A 90 23.76 9.12 -19.11
N SER A 91 24.40 10.02 -19.86
CA SER A 91 24.53 11.43 -19.49
C SER A 91 23.21 12.21 -19.59
N TYR A 92 22.21 11.64 -20.27
CA TYR A 92 20.87 12.21 -20.37
C TYR A 92 19.93 11.53 -19.37
N GLY A 93 19.08 12.34 -18.74
CA GLY A 93 18.07 11.88 -17.79
C GLY A 93 16.97 11.02 -18.42
N PHE A 94 15.98 10.64 -17.61
CA PHE A 94 14.76 10.03 -18.11
C PHE A 94 13.90 11.07 -18.83
N SER A 95 13.51 10.78 -20.06
CA SER A 95 12.55 11.59 -20.81
C SER A 95 11.18 11.53 -20.16
N GLN A 96 10.32 12.50 -20.50
CA GLN A 96 8.95 12.52 -20.00
C GLN A 96 8.17 11.24 -20.38
N LEU A 97 8.31 10.77 -21.63
CA LEU A 97 7.69 9.54 -22.08
C LEU A 97 8.16 8.31 -21.27
N GLU A 98 9.46 8.22 -20.98
CA GLU A 98 9.98 7.13 -20.14
C GLU A 98 9.40 7.19 -18.73
N MET A 99 9.29 8.39 -18.15
CA MET A 99 8.69 8.56 -16.83
C MET A 99 7.19 8.18 -16.83
N GLU A 100 6.47 8.51 -17.89
CA GLU A 100 5.06 8.11 -18.07
C GLU A 100 4.91 6.59 -18.18
N ILE A 101 5.76 5.93 -18.98
CA ILE A 101 5.81 4.48 -19.09
C ILE A 101 6.13 3.84 -17.73
N LEU A 102 7.12 4.39 -17.01
CA LEU A 102 7.50 3.88 -15.69
C LEU A 102 6.37 4.02 -14.67
N SER A 103 5.58 5.09 -14.72
CA SER A 103 4.39 5.27 -13.88
C SER A 103 3.30 4.21 -14.15
N ILE A 104 3.07 3.89 -15.43
CA ILE A 104 2.14 2.83 -15.82
C ILE A 104 2.65 1.48 -15.32
N ILE A 105 3.93 1.17 -15.58
CA ILE A 105 4.56 -0.08 -15.13
C ILE A 105 4.52 -0.19 -13.60
N GLN A 106 4.82 0.88 -12.88
CA GLN A 106 4.73 0.92 -11.41
C GLN A 106 3.33 0.50 -10.94
N THR A 107 2.27 1.00 -11.57
CA THR A 107 0.89 0.66 -11.21
C THR A 107 0.61 -0.84 -11.39
N HIS A 108 1.03 -1.40 -12.53
CA HIS A 108 0.83 -2.83 -12.80
C HIS A 108 1.66 -3.71 -11.87
N ILE A 109 2.92 -3.34 -11.60
CA ILE A 109 3.78 -4.07 -10.66
C ILE A 109 3.20 -3.97 -9.24
N ALA A 110 2.66 -2.83 -8.82
CA ALA A 110 2.04 -2.68 -7.51
C ALA A 110 0.81 -3.59 -7.37
N ASN A 111 0.00 -3.71 -8.42
CA ASN A 111 -1.13 -4.64 -8.45
C ASN A 111 -0.67 -6.10 -8.39
N LEU A 112 0.35 -6.47 -9.17
CA LEU A 112 0.93 -7.82 -9.13
C LEU A 112 1.53 -8.14 -7.77
N HIS A 113 2.30 -7.20 -7.20
CA HIS A 113 2.87 -7.30 -5.86
C HIS A 113 1.78 -7.50 -4.82
N THR A 114 0.72 -6.69 -4.86
CA THR A 114 -0.44 -6.84 -3.99
C THR A 114 -1.04 -8.23 -4.12
N ASN A 115 -1.27 -8.73 -5.34
CA ASN A 115 -1.82 -10.07 -5.55
C ASN A 115 -0.89 -11.20 -5.05
N LEU A 116 0.44 -11.03 -5.18
CA LEU A 116 1.43 -12.00 -4.69
C LEU A 116 1.52 -12.05 -3.16
N PHE A 117 1.40 -10.90 -2.49
CA PHE A 117 1.55 -10.79 -1.03
C PHE A 117 0.22 -10.79 -0.25
N VAL A 118 -0.92 -10.57 -0.91
CA VAL A 118 -2.27 -10.69 -0.34
C VAL A 118 -2.73 -12.14 -0.29
N ALA A 119 -2.18 -13.05 -1.08
CA ALA A 119 -2.62 -14.44 -1.10
C ALA A 119 -2.25 -15.17 0.20
N PRO A 120 -3.22 -15.52 1.09
CA PRO A 120 -2.98 -16.46 2.17
C PRO A 120 -3.20 -17.87 1.58
N SER A 121 -2.11 -18.60 1.36
CA SER A 121 -2.07 -19.98 0.87
C SER A 121 -2.89 -20.27 -0.41
N ALA A 122 -2.19 -20.40 -1.53
CA ALA A 122 -2.64 -21.30 -2.59
C ALA A 122 -1.40 -22.01 -3.11
N ASN A 123 -1.31 -23.30 -2.78
CA ASN A 123 -0.38 -24.22 -3.41
C ASN A 123 -0.43 -24.04 -4.92
N SER A 124 0.75 -24.18 -5.52
CA SER A 124 0.96 -24.54 -6.91
C SER A 124 -0.16 -25.46 -7.40
N ASN A 125 -1.08 -24.89 -8.18
CA ASN A 125 -1.59 -25.42 -9.43
C ASN A 125 -2.49 -24.35 -10.05
N CYS A 126 -2.20 -24.05 -11.30
CA CYS A 126 -3.08 -23.32 -12.20
C CYS A 126 -4.50 -23.88 -12.11
N THR A 127 -5.42 -23.14 -11.50
CA THR A 127 -6.83 -23.11 -11.87
C THR A 127 -7.34 -21.70 -11.59
N ILE A 128 -7.79 -21.03 -12.65
CA ILE A 128 -8.62 -19.83 -12.61
C ILE A 128 -9.82 -20.15 -11.70
N PHE A 129 -9.76 -19.84 -10.41
CA PHE A 129 -10.93 -19.60 -9.55
C PHE A 129 -10.44 -18.80 -8.35
N SER A 130 -10.90 -17.56 -8.30
CA SER A 130 -10.74 -16.66 -7.17
C SER A 130 -11.19 -17.35 -5.88
N LYS A 131 -10.34 -17.32 -4.84
CA LYS A 131 -10.82 -17.50 -3.47
C LYS A 131 -11.63 -16.25 -3.13
N SER A 132 -12.89 -16.28 -3.53
CA SER A 132 -13.88 -15.24 -3.30
C SER A 132 -13.95 -14.97 -1.80
N GLU A 133 -13.87 -13.69 -1.42
CA GLU A 133 -14.47 -13.24 -0.18
C GLU A 133 -15.92 -13.75 -0.18
N GLU A 134 -16.32 -14.52 0.84
CA GLU A 134 -17.69 -15.00 0.94
C GLU A 134 -18.63 -13.79 0.81
N PRO A 135 -19.60 -13.81 -0.11
CA PRO A 135 -20.53 -12.71 -0.25
C PRO A 135 -21.26 -12.50 1.08
N LEU A 136 -21.36 -11.24 1.49
CA LEU A 136 -22.22 -10.88 2.62
C LEU A 136 -23.64 -11.38 2.31
N THR A 137 -24.25 -12.03 3.28
CA THR A 137 -25.67 -12.37 3.18
C THR A 137 -26.48 -11.09 3.08
N LYS A 138 -27.71 -11.16 2.55
CA LYS A 138 -28.62 -9.99 2.45
C LYS A 138 -28.68 -9.21 3.76
N ARG A 139 -28.77 -9.93 4.88
CA ARG A 139 -28.84 -9.33 6.21
C ARG A 139 -27.55 -8.66 6.68
N GLU A 140 -26.40 -9.26 6.35
CA GLU A 140 -25.10 -8.67 6.64
C GLU A 140 -24.85 -7.42 5.78
N SER A 141 -25.30 -7.41 4.52
CA SER A 141 -25.24 -6.25 3.63
C SER A 141 -26.12 -5.09 4.12
N GLU A 142 -27.32 -5.37 4.60
CA GLU A 142 -28.20 -4.36 5.22
C GLU A 142 -27.53 -3.72 6.45
N ILE A 143 -26.96 -4.55 7.33
CA ILE A 143 -26.27 -4.09 8.54
C ILE A 143 -25.02 -3.28 8.17
N ALA A 144 -24.24 -3.74 7.18
CA ALA A 144 -23.08 -3.03 6.66
C ALA A 144 -23.44 -1.65 6.09
N GLY A 145 -24.54 -1.56 5.33
CA GLY A 145 -25.04 -0.29 4.80
C GLY A 145 -25.43 0.70 5.90
N LEU A 146 -26.08 0.23 6.97
CA LEU A 146 -26.45 1.09 8.12
C LEU A 146 -25.22 1.49 8.95
N LEU A 147 -24.20 0.63 9.03
CA LEU A 147 -22.92 0.97 9.64
C LEU A 147 -22.21 2.10 8.89
N CYS A 148 -22.21 2.06 7.55
CA CYS A 148 -21.66 3.14 6.71
C CYS A 148 -22.41 4.48 6.90
N LYS A 149 -23.69 4.43 7.25
CA LYS A 149 -24.49 5.61 7.62
C LYS A 149 -24.21 6.13 9.04
N GLY A 150 -23.24 5.56 9.75
CA GLY A 150 -22.85 5.98 11.10
C GLY A 150 -23.80 5.51 12.20
N MET A 151 -24.72 4.57 11.92
CA MET A 151 -25.65 4.09 12.94
C MET A 151 -24.98 3.20 13.97
N THR A 152 -25.43 3.32 15.22
CA THR A 152 -24.99 2.46 16.32
C THR A 152 -25.68 1.09 16.27
N PRO A 153 -25.10 0.02 16.84
CA PRO A 153 -25.73 -1.31 16.88
C PRO A 153 -27.13 -1.32 17.51
N ILE A 154 -27.40 -0.38 18.44
CA ILE A 154 -28.71 -0.20 19.07
C ILE A 154 -29.72 0.35 18.05
N GLN A 155 -29.34 1.38 17.29
CA GLN A 155 -30.19 1.98 16.26
C GLN A 155 -30.43 1.01 15.10
N ILE A 156 -29.41 0.24 14.70
CA ILE A 156 -29.52 -0.82 13.69
C ILE A 156 -30.51 -1.89 14.15
N GLY A 157 -30.43 -2.32 15.42
CA GLY A 157 -31.38 -3.27 16.00
C GLY A 157 -32.81 -2.77 15.93
N LYS A 158 -33.05 -1.50 16.26
CA LYS A 158 -34.39 -0.88 16.15
C LYS A 158 -34.89 -0.82 14.70
N ASN A 159 -34.05 -0.40 13.74
CA ASN A 159 -34.43 -0.28 12.34
C ASN A 159 -34.70 -1.63 11.66
N LEU A 160 -34.01 -2.68 12.10
CA LEU A 160 -34.10 -4.00 11.51
C LEU A 160 -34.94 -4.99 12.34
N PHE A 161 -35.58 -4.54 13.43
CA PHE A 161 -36.31 -5.38 14.39
C PHE A 161 -35.46 -6.54 14.96
N LEU A 162 -34.20 -6.26 15.31
CA LEU A 162 -33.25 -7.21 15.90
C LEU A 162 -32.83 -6.80 17.31
N SER A 163 -32.49 -7.80 18.13
CA SER A 163 -31.81 -7.53 19.40
C SER A 163 -30.39 -6.99 19.15
N ARG A 164 -29.89 -6.17 20.09
CA ARG A 164 -28.53 -5.62 20.04
C ARG A 164 -27.47 -6.73 19.92
N GLN A 165 -27.67 -7.86 20.60
CA GLN A 165 -26.77 -9.01 20.57
C GLN A 165 -26.74 -9.67 19.19
N THR A 166 -27.91 -9.81 18.53
CA THR A 166 -27.99 -10.34 17.17
C THR A 166 -27.26 -9.43 16.17
N VAL A 167 -27.37 -8.10 16.33
CA VAL A 167 -26.61 -7.15 15.51
C VAL A 167 -25.10 -7.33 15.71
N TYR A 168 -24.61 -7.47 16.95
CA TYR A 168 -23.18 -7.74 17.19
C TYR A 168 -22.71 -9.06 16.57
N LYS A 169 -23.54 -10.10 16.61
CA LYS A 169 -23.24 -11.39 15.97
C LYS A 169 -23.08 -11.23 14.46
N HIS A 170 -23.96 -10.47 13.81
CA HIS A 170 -23.82 -10.16 12.39
C HIS A 170 -22.58 -9.32 12.09
N ILE A 171 -22.26 -8.32 12.92
CA ILE A 171 -21.04 -7.52 12.78
C ILE A 171 -19.79 -8.40 12.89
N ALA A 172 -19.74 -9.31 13.85
CA ALA A 172 -18.63 -10.25 14.00
C ALA A 172 -18.48 -11.16 12.76
N ASN A 173 -19.58 -11.62 12.19
CA ASN A 173 -19.56 -12.39 10.94
C ASN A 173 -19.07 -11.54 9.76
N ILE A 174 -19.47 -10.27 9.68
CA ILE A 174 -18.99 -9.33 8.66
C ILE A 174 -17.47 -9.13 8.81
N HIS A 175 -16.97 -8.92 10.03
CA HIS A 175 -15.54 -8.82 10.33
C HIS A 175 -14.78 -10.07 9.86
N LYS A 176 -15.31 -11.26 10.15
CA LYS A 176 -14.72 -12.54 9.73
C LYS A 176 -14.73 -12.72 8.21
N LYS A 177 -15.83 -12.39 7.54
CA LYS A 177 -15.99 -12.53 6.09
C LYS A 177 -15.15 -11.54 5.30
N LEU A 178 -14.99 -10.33 5.81
CA LEU A 178 -14.20 -9.28 5.19
C LEU A 178 -12.74 -9.27 5.67
N ASN A 179 -12.37 -10.17 6.60
CA ASN A 179 -11.04 -10.27 7.18
C ASN A 179 -10.51 -8.92 7.70
N VAL A 180 -11.33 -8.19 8.47
CA VAL A 180 -10.99 -6.88 9.04
C VAL A 180 -11.00 -6.93 10.55
N SER A 181 -10.03 -6.28 11.18
CA SER A 181 -9.81 -6.38 12.64
C SER A 181 -10.38 -5.19 13.40
N ASN A 182 -10.58 -4.05 12.74
CA ASN A 182 -11.07 -2.84 13.39
C ASN A 182 -12.23 -2.16 12.65
N ARG A 183 -12.98 -1.31 13.35
CA ARG A 183 -14.18 -0.63 12.80
C ARG A 183 -13.86 0.33 11.66
N GLN A 184 -12.71 1.01 11.72
CA GLN A 184 -12.31 1.99 10.70
C GLN A 184 -11.97 1.28 9.38
N GLU A 185 -11.22 0.19 9.45
CA GLU A 185 -10.88 -0.72 8.37
C GLU A 185 -12.14 -1.34 7.75
N LEU A 186 -13.09 -1.78 8.57
CA LEU A 186 -14.38 -2.26 8.11
C LEU A 186 -15.12 -1.18 7.28
N LEU A 187 -15.17 0.07 7.77
CA LEU A 187 -15.83 1.16 7.07
C LEU A 187 -15.13 1.52 5.76
N LEU A 188 -13.81 1.65 5.76
CA LEU A 188 -13.02 1.91 4.55
C LEU A 188 -13.25 0.83 3.49
N LYS A 189 -13.23 -0.45 3.90
CA LYS A 189 -13.42 -1.59 3.00
C LYS A 189 -14.84 -1.65 2.43
N LEU A 190 -15.86 -1.34 3.24
CA LEU A 190 -17.24 -1.24 2.79
C LEU A 190 -17.48 -0.06 1.84
N LEU A 191 -16.84 1.09 2.08
CA LEU A 191 -16.93 2.27 1.23
C LEU A 191 -16.27 2.05 -0.14
N ASN A 192 -15.09 1.41 -0.17
CA ASN A 192 -14.38 1.10 -1.41
C ASN A 192 -15.15 0.08 -2.28
N ARG A 193 -15.93 -0.83 -1.68
CA ARG A 193 -16.84 -1.73 -2.42
C ARG A 193 -18.06 -1.03 -3.00
N GLY A 194 -18.53 0.07 -2.40
CA GLY A 194 -19.72 0.81 -2.82
C GLY A 194 -19.53 1.72 -4.03
N GLY A 195 -18.29 1.91 -4.51
CA GLY A 195 -17.96 2.84 -5.59
C GLY A 195 -18.40 2.42 -7.00
N ASN A 196 -18.86 1.18 -7.20
CA ASN A 196 -19.08 0.63 -8.54
C ASN A 196 -20.54 0.21 -8.86
N GLY A 197 -21.56 0.72 -8.15
CA GLY A 197 -22.92 0.33 -8.56
C GLY A 197 -24.14 0.84 -7.83
N ASP A 198 -24.09 1.85 -6.96
CA ASP A 198 -25.33 2.42 -6.42
C ASP A 198 -25.26 3.95 -6.25
N LYS A 199 -26.00 4.64 -7.14
CA LYS A 199 -26.26 6.08 -7.07
C LYS A 199 -27.17 6.34 -5.87
N GLY A 200 -26.61 6.62 -4.70
CA GLY A 200 -27.42 7.04 -3.55
C GLY A 200 -26.73 7.45 -2.26
N LEU A 201 -25.40 7.35 -2.14
CA LEU A 201 -24.72 7.51 -0.83
C LEU A 201 -23.69 8.64 -0.78
N SER A 202 -23.52 9.42 -1.85
CA SER A 202 -22.57 10.54 -1.90
C SER A 202 -23.01 11.78 -1.08
N THR A 203 -24.28 11.91 -0.72
CA THR A 203 -24.82 13.17 -0.16
C THR A 203 -24.82 13.30 1.37
N ALA A 204 -24.43 12.29 2.14
CA ALA A 204 -24.65 12.32 3.60
C ALA A 204 -23.42 12.65 4.47
N PHE A 205 -22.20 12.70 3.94
CA PHE A 205 -21.00 12.92 4.76
C PHE A 205 -20.31 14.28 4.57
N GLN A 206 -20.76 15.11 3.62
CA GLN A 206 -20.25 16.48 3.45
C GLN A 206 -20.86 17.51 4.41
N ALA A 207 -21.86 17.16 5.22
CA ALA A 207 -22.64 18.13 5.99
C ALA A 207 -22.38 18.17 7.52
N LYS A 208 -21.32 17.52 8.05
CA LYS A 208 -21.09 17.51 9.51
C LYS A 208 -19.68 17.86 10.00
N SER A 209 -18.81 18.39 9.14
CA SER A 209 -17.45 18.83 9.52
C SER A 209 -17.26 20.36 9.59
N LEU A 210 -18.32 21.17 9.49
CA LEU A 210 -18.23 22.64 9.46
C LEU A 210 -18.95 23.39 10.60
N ALA A 211 -19.36 22.71 11.67
CA ALA A 211 -19.94 23.39 12.84
C ALA A 211 -19.32 22.84 14.12
N SER A 212 -18.18 23.44 14.55
CA SER A 212 -17.70 23.57 15.95
C SER A 212 -16.26 24.10 15.96
N ILE A 213 -16.04 25.35 15.55
CA ILE A 213 -14.89 26.13 16.03
C ILE A 213 -15.51 27.36 16.70
N PRO A 214 -15.46 27.51 18.03
CA PRO A 214 -15.87 28.75 18.66
C PRO A 214 -14.82 29.81 18.32
N VAL A 215 -15.27 30.85 17.63
CA VAL A 215 -14.55 32.13 17.55
C VAL A 215 -14.69 32.77 18.93
N THR A 216 -13.59 32.91 19.65
CA THR A 216 -13.49 33.86 20.76
C THR A 216 -12.59 35.01 20.34
N ARG A 217 -13.13 36.20 20.56
CA ARG A 217 -12.57 37.54 20.36
C ARG A 217 -11.23 37.75 21.06
#